data_AF-A0A133U310-F1
#
_entry.id   AF-A0A133U310-F1
#
_cell.length_a   1.000
_cell.length_b   1.000
_cell.length_c   1.000
_cell.angle_alpha   90.00
_cell.angle_beta   90.00
_cell.angle_gamma   90.00
#
_symmetry.space_group_name_H-M   'P 1'
#
loop_
_entity.id
_entity.type
_entity.pdbx_description
1 polymer ?
#
loop_
_entity_poly.entity_id
_entity_poly.type
_entity_poly.pdbx_seq_one_letter_code
_entity_poly.pdbx_strand_id
1 'polypeptide(L)' 'MTECCACGHELSVHIDEGDGWRSHLLDPGGFQCECYLRKGRADGDIEFYSLERRKKRFLEELEKVKESKI' A
#
# COMPACT_ATOMS: atom_id res chain seq x y z
N MET A 1 -9.98 -2.42 -9.45
CA MET A 1 -9.64 -1.34 -8.50
C MET A 1 -8.49 -1.85 -7.65
N THR A 2 -7.40 -1.11 -7.54
CA THR A 2 -6.23 -1.54 -6.76
C THR A 2 -6.35 -1.01 -5.34
N GLU A 3 -6.27 -1.88 -4.35
CA GLU A 3 -6.37 -1.53 -2.93
C GLU A 3 -4.99 -1.23 -2.32
N CYS A 4 -4.93 -0.29 -1.39
CA CYS A 4 -3.76 0.06 -0.62
C CYS A 4 -3.46 -1.01 0.43
N CYS A 5 -2.22 -1.52 0.45
CA CYS A 5 -1.78 -2.53 1.41
C CYS A 5 -1.67 -2.01 2.86
N ALA A 6 -1.76 -0.69 3.09
CA ALA A 6 -1.67 -0.08 4.41
C ALA A 6 -3.03 0.17 5.07
N CYS A 7 -4.02 0.63 4.29
CA CYS A 7 -5.33 1.03 4.82
C CYS A 7 -6.54 0.31 4.19
N GLY A 8 -6.34 -0.46 3.11
CA GLY A 8 -7.42 -1.15 2.40
C GLY A 8 -8.26 -0.28 1.46
N HIS A 9 -8.12 1.05 1.50
CA HIS A 9 -8.81 1.94 0.56
C HIS A 9 -8.20 1.85 -0.84
N GLU A 10 -8.96 2.24 -1.86
CA GLU A 10 -8.45 2.30 -3.23
C GLU A 10 -7.24 3.23 -3.35
N LEU A 11 -6.25 2.84 -4.15
CA LEU A 11 -5.10 3.70 -4.45
C LEU A 11 -5.51 5.00 -5.17
N SER A 12 -6.64 4.98 -5.89
CA SER A 12 -7.22 6.14 -6.59
C SER A 12 -7.56 7.32 -5.65
N VAL A 13 -7.86 7.04 -4.38
CA VAL A 13 -8.19 8.07 -3.38
C VAL A 13 -6.96 8.62 -2.67
N HIS A 14 -5.76 8.13 -3.03
CA HIS A 14 -4.50 8.61 -2.49
C HIS A 14 -3.96 9.73 -3.38
N ILE A 15 -4.17 10.97 -2.94
CA ILE A 15 -3.83 12.17 -3.70
C ILE A 15 -2.35 12.50 -3.51
N ASP A 16 -1.71 12.89 -4.62
CA ASP A 16 -0.33 13.34 -4.63
C ASP A 16 -0.16 14.67 -3.88
N GLU A 17 0.62 14.64 -2.80
CA GLU A 17 0.96 15.81 -1.97
C GLU A 17 2.45 16.19 -2.08
N GLY A 18 3.12 15.83 -3.17
CA GLY A 18 4.54 16.09 -3.39
C GLY A 18 5.40 14.89 -3.00
N ASP A 19 5.75 14.76 -1.72
CA ASP A 19 6.69 13.71 -1.23
C ASP A 19 6.04 12.32 -1.06
N GLY A 20 4.72 12.25 -1.24
CA GLY A 20 3.95 11.06 -1.00
C GLY A 20 2.49 11.23 -1.40
N TRP A 21 1.74 10.15 -1.28
CA TRP A 21 0.30 10.13 -1.51
C TRP A 21 -0.46 9.93 -0.22
N ARG A 22 -1.43 10.80 0.07
CA ARG A 22 -2.28 10.70 1.26
C ARG A 22 -3.67 10.23 0.86
N SER A 23 -4.29 9.35 1.62
CA SER A 23 -5.72 9.06 1.41
C SER A 23 -6.58 10.24 1.84
N HIS A 24 -7.45 10.71 0.95
CA HIS A 24 -8.45 11.76 1.21
C HIS A 24 -9.86 11.19 1.45
N LEU A 25 -9.98 9.87 1.66
CA LEU A 25 -11.25 9.26 2.01
C LEU A 25 -11.65 9.65 3.44
N LEU A 26 -12.90 10.09 3.59
CA LEU A 26 -13.53 10.36 4.87
C LEU A 26 -14.46 9.21 5.23
N ASP A 27 -14.43 8.79 6.49
CA ASP A 27 -15.41 7.86 7.04
C ASP A 27 -16.76 8.57 7.32
N PRO A 28 -17.84 7.83 7.69
CA PRO A 28 -19.12 8.45 8.04
C PRO A 28 -19.08 9.40 9.24
N GLY A 29 -18.04 9.33 10.07
CA GLY A 29 -17.79 10.24 11.18
C GLY A 29 -17.05 11.52 10.76
N GLY A 30 -16.65 11.63 9.49
CA GLY A 30 -15.89 12.75 8.95
C GLY A 30 -14.39 12.68 9.23
N PHE A 31 -13.87 11.54 9.72
CA PHE A 31 -12.45 11.37 9.96
C PHE A 31 -11.74 10.94 8.69
N GLN A 32 -10.62 11.60 8.40
CA GLN A 32 -9.76 11.26 7.26
C GLN A 32 -8.80 10.13 7.62
N CYS A 33 -8.59 9.19 6.69
CA CYS A 33 -7.55 8.19 6.83
C CYS A 33 -6.15 8.84 6.86
N GLU A 34 -5.33 8.50 7.86
CA GLU A 34 -4.01 9.13 8.07
C GLU A 34 -2.88 8.49 7.26
N CYS A 35 -3.16 7.50 6.41
CA CYS A 35 -2.12 6.81 5.65
C CYS A 35 -1.39 7.77 4.68
N TYR A 36 -0.06 7.68 4.68
CA TYR A 36 0.82 8.47 3.83
C TYR A 36 1.87 7.58 3.15
N LEU A 37 1.73 7.43 1.83
CA LEU A 37 2.52 6.54 0.99
C LEU A 37 3.73 7.30 0.43
N ARG A 38 4.94 6.97 0.89
CA ARG A 38 6.18 7.69 0.53
C ARG A 38 6.68 7.34 -0.87
N LYS A 39 6.79 8.34 -1.75
CA LYS A 39 7.31 8.14 -3.12
C LYS A 39 8.73 7.59 -3.17
N GLY A 40 9.60 8.03 -2.27
CA GLY A 40 10.99 7.57 -2.22
C GLY A 40 11.17 6.08 -1.92
N ARG A 41 10.15 5.41 -1.36
CA ARG A 41 10.15 3.95 -1.17
C ARG A 41 9.63 3.19 -2.40
N ALA A 42 8.85 3.89 -3.22
CA ALA A 42 8.06 3.33 -4.31
C ALA A 42 8.60 3.71 -5.69
N ASP A 43 9.74 4.41 -5.76
CA ASP A 43 10.32 4.96 -6.99
C ASP A 43 9.30 5.75 -7.83
N GLY A 44 8.36 6.43 -7.16
CA GLY A 44 7.29 7.20 -7.81
C GLY A 44 6.12 6.37 -8.37
N ASP A 45 6.13 5.04 -8.23
CA ASP A 45 5.05 4.14 -8.66
C ASP A 45 4.09 3.80 -7.52
N ILE A 46 2.88 4.36 -7.53
CA ILE A 46 1.88 4.11 -6.47
C ILE A 46 1.45 2.64 -6.39
N GLU A 47 1.52 1.87 -7.49
CA GLU A 47 1.20 0.44 -7.52
C GLU A 47 2.19 -0.40 -6.68
N PHE A 48 3.32 0.20 -6.24
CA PHE A 48 4.15 -0.37 -5.17
C PHE A 48 3.35 -0.72 -3.91
N TYR A 49 2.33 0.08 -3.60
CA TYR A 49 1.47 -0.08 -2.43
C TYR A 49 0.23 -0.94 -2.68
N SER A 50 0.14 -1.62 -3.83
CA SER A 50 -0.93 -2.57 -4.12
C SER A 50 -0.96 -3.73 -3.12
N LEU A 51 -2.14 -3.98 -2.53
CA LEU A 51 -2.38 -5.11 -1.64
C LEU A 51 -2.08 -6.44 -2.34
N GLU A 52 -2.46 -6.60 -3.61
CA GLU A 52 -2.19 -7.81 -4.39
C GLU A 52 -0.69 -8.03 -4.59
N ARG A 53 0.06 -6.96 -4.91
CA ARG A 53 1.53 -7.02 -4.99
C ARG A 53 2.14 -7.43 -3.66
N ARG A 54 1.65 -6.90 -2.54
CA ARG A 54 2.14 -7.26 -1.19
C ARG A 54 1.86 -8.71 -0.84
N LYS A 55 0.65 -9.22 -1.15
CA LYS A 55 0.27 -10.63 -0.95
C LYS A 55 1.18 -11.58 -1.73
N LYS A 56 1.43 -11.28 -3.02
CA LYS A 56 2.36 -12.09 -3.84
C LYS A 56 3.75 -12.16 -3.21
N ARG A 57 4.33 -11.01 -2.84
CA ARG A 57 5.64 -10.97 -2.16
C ARG A 57 5.65 -11.73 -0.84
N PHE A 58 4.54 -11.67 -0.08
CA PHE A 58 4.43 -12.41 1.17
C PHE A 58 4.49 -13.93 0.95
N LEU A 59 3.84 -14.44 -0.08
CA LEU A 59 3.90 -15.86 -0.43
C LEU A 59 5.33 -16.29 -0.84
N GLU A 60 6.01 -15.49 -1.66
CA GLU A 60 7.41 -15.71 -2.03
C GLU A 60 8.35 -15.70 -0.81
N GLU A 61 8.12 -14.78 0.15
CA GLU A 61 8.85 -14.72 1.41
C GLU A 61 8.63 -16.00 2.25
N LEU A 62 7.39 -16.49 2.32
CA LEU A 62 7.05 -17.71 3.04
C LEU A 62 7.70 -18.96 2.42
N GLU A 63 7.76 -19.06 1.10
CA GLU A 63 8.41 -20.18 0.39
C GLU A 63 9.92 -20.21 0.70
N LYS A 64 10.61 -19.07 0.59
CA LYS A 64 12.04 -18.97 0.93
C LYS A 64 12.35 -19.35 2.38
N VAL A 65 11.46 -18.97 3.31
CA VAL A 65 11.60 -19.35 4.72
C VAL A 65 11.43 -20.85 4.92
N LYS A 66 10.55 -21.52 4.16
CA LYS A 66 10.42 -22.98 4.20
C LYS A 66 11.67 -23.67 3.66
N GLU A 67 12.21 -23.21 2.53
CA GLU A 67 13.44 -23.75 1.93
C GLU A 67 14.68 -23.57 2.83
N SER A 68 14.75 -22.47 3.57
CA SER A 68 15.88 -22.15 4.47
C SER A 68 15.85 -22.90 5.81
N LYS A 69 14.75 -23.61 6.12
CA LYS A 69 14.57 -24.38 7.37
C LYS A 69 14.81 -25.88 7.17
N ILE A 70 15.31 -26.29 6.01
CA ILE A 70 15.70 -27.66 5.66
C ILE A 70 17.21 -27.82 5.82
#